data_AF-A0A176TAY8-F1
#
_entry.id   AF-A0A176TAY8-F1
#
_cell.length_a   1.000
_cell.length_b   1.000
_cell.length_c   1.000
_cell.angle_alpha   90.00
_cell.angle_beta   90.00
_cell.angle_gamma   90.00
#
_symmetry.space_group_name_H-M   'P 1'
#
loop_
_entity.id
_entity.type
_entity.pdbx_description
1 polymer ?
#
loop_
_entity_poly.entity_id
_entity_poly.type
_entity_poly.pdbx_seq_one_letter_code
_entity_poly.pdbx_strand_id
1 'polypeptide(L)'
;MYNFLKLHIIYLLLLVITNIYAQEISVINNKGTILNVRNNNVTNSNAPPINPVENDIWFDTSSLSTIIKIYDGTTWEKLSSSGIEGSLFYASSIGVPTENNSQLFWDTTNNRFGIGTNNPSHKLHVTGAIRSEGVLNSKGTVGEPSYRFRDDIDTGMYSPVADEIRFSVGGIEALNIDEIANTTTVTIKETLKLDGLVLDENNSAGITGQILSTTATGTNWIDASTINSDNQKIDVYALNADGKNLDISLENDAETKLQTDLSALKIAGDVSGTLAASTVERIQNINISNINPTNGQTLVYDNSASKYIPKTIFTPTVSERYPNTTQTIAELATFTTINFQSQDFAPTATDYTNTSDGIIVLKSGRYKITYRITSEIINGTRVGGEFQLTKNTTPVNNTKAYSHQTSTLVNKSTVTMMKILDLATNDKIGVQGRVYESENLTPDSLTIIPEGSMLTIEKIN
;
A
#
# COMPACT_ATOMS: atom_id res chain seq x y z
N MET A 1 -123.86 -24.40 95.79
CA MET A 1 -122.39 -24.51 95.67
C MET A 1 -121.92 -25.06 94.30
N TYR A 2 -122.64 -26.00 93.67
CA TYR A 2 -122.21 -26.64 92.41
C TYR A 2 -122.18 -25.70 91.17
N ASN A 3 -123.10 -24.73 91.07
CA ASN A 3 -123.14 -23.80 89.93
C ASN A 3 -122.06 -22.71 89.97
N PHE A 4 -121.54 -22.36 91.16
CA PHE A 4 -120.50 -21.34 91.30
C PHE A 4 -119.10 -21.86 90.93
N LEU A 5 -118.85 -23.15 91.18
CA LEU A 5 -117.61 -23.83 90.81
C LEU A 5 -117.51 -24.07 89.29
N LYS A 6 -118.63 -24.39 88.62
CA LYS A 6 -118.68 -24.50 87.16
C LYS A 6 -118.40 -23.16 86.47
N LEU A 7 -118.94 -22.06 86.98
CA LEU A 7 -118.73 -20.74 86.39
C LEU A 7 -117.27 -20.26 86.58
N HIS A 8 -116.65 -20.52 87.74
CA HIS A 8 -115.23 -20.20 87.96
C HIS A 8 -114.29 -21.10 87.15
N ILE A 9 -114.61 -22.39 86.97
CA ILE A 9 -113.82 -23.27 86.10
C ILE A 9 -113.97 -22.85 84.65
N ILE A 10 -115.15 -22.42 84.19
CA ILE A 10 -115.36 -21.90 82.83
C ILE A 10 -114.64 -20.56 82.63
N TYR A 11 -114.64 -19.67 83.63
CA TYR A 11 -113.92 -18.39 83.57
C TYR A 11 -112.39 -18.58 83.63
N LEU A 12 -111.90 -19.55 84.41
CA LEU A 12 -110.49 -19.93 84.47
C LEU A 12 -110.05 -20.65 83.18
N LEU A 13 -110.94 -21.44 82.56
CA LEU A 13 -110.69 -22.08 81.26
C LEU A 13 -110.76 -21.07 80.09
N LEU A 14 -111.57 -20.01 80.20
CA LEU A 14 -111.59 -18.89 79.24
C LEU A 14 -110.41 -17.93 79.41
N LEU A 15 -109.78 -17.85 80.59
CA LEU A 15 -108.58 -17.04 80.81
C LEU A 15 -107.29 -17.72 80.31
N VAL A 16 -107.37 -18.99 79.92
CA VAL A 16 -106.29 -19.74 79.25
C VAL A 16 -106.62 -19.84 77.76
N ILE A 17 -106.93 -18.71 77.13
CA ILE A 17 -106.63 -18.56 75.70
C ILE A 17 -105.14 -18.28 75.65
N THR A 18 -104.35 -19.35 75.71
CA THR A 18 -102.98 -19.29 75.23
C THR A 18 -103.06 -18.82 73.78
N ASN A 19 -102.56 -17.61 73.49
CA ASN A 19 -102.25 -17.21 72.13
C ASN A 19 -101.15 -18.16 71.63
N ILE A 20 -101.54 -19.35 71.18
CA ILE A 20 -100.67 -20.28 70.49
C ILE A 20 -100.56 -19.71 69.09
N TYR A 21 -99.52 -18.92 68.86
CA TYR A 21 -99.10 -18.60 67.49
C TYR A 21 -98.59 -19.90 66.87
N ALA A 22 -99.50 -20.71 66.34
CA ALA A 22 -99.11 -21.88 65.58
C ALA A 22 -98.38 -21.39 64.33
N GLN A 23 -97.05 -21.57 64.30
CA GLN A 23 -96.19 -21.16 63.20
C GLN A 23 -96.55 -21.92 61.90
N GLU A 24 -97.18 -23.09 62.02
CA GLU A 24 -97.55 -23.97 60.93
C GLU A 24 -99.06 -24.22 60.96
N ILE A 25 -99.77 -23.80 59.91
CA ILE A 25 -101.18 -24.14 59.69
C ILE A 25 -101.27 -25.17 58.57
N SER A 26 -101.99 -26.26 58.81
CA SER A 26 -102.26 -27.25 57.78
C SER A 26 -103.42 -26.77 56.90
N VAL A 27 -103.16 -26.61 55.60
CA VAL A 27 -104.15 -26.31 54.58
C VAL A 27 -104.36 -27.53 53.69
N ILE A 28 -105.49 -27.61 52.99
CA ILE A 28 -105.78 -28.72 52.06
C ILE A 28 -105.80 -28.15 50.64
N ASN A 29 -105.02 -28.72 49.72
CA ASN A 29 -105.04 -28.29 48.31
C ASN A 29 -106.31 -28.77 47.57
N ASN A 30 -106.55 -28.28 46.35
CA ASN A 30 -107.71 -28.68 45.52
C ASN A 30 -107.75 -30.18 45.14
N LYS A 31 -106.71 -30.96 45.47
CA LYS A 31 -106.67 -32.42 45.29
C LYS A 31 -106.79 -33.18 46.62
N GLY A 32 -107.09 -32.50 47.73
CA GLY A 32 -107.27 -33.11 49.05
C GLY A 32 -105.98 -33.41 49.82
N THR A 33 -104.82 -32.98 49.34
CA THR A 33 -103.54 -33.17 50.04
C THR A 33 -103.39 -32.14 51.16
N ILE A 34 -103.13 -32.60 52.38
CA ILE A 34 -102.73 -31.73 53.49
C ILE A 34 -101.32 -31.21 53.20
N LEU A 35 -101.19 -29.90 53.12
CA LEU A 35 -99.94 -29.18 53.01
C LEU A 35 -99.78 -28.33 54.27
N ASN A 36 -98.58 -28.32 54.82
CA ASN A 36 -98.27 -27.42 55.92
C ASN A 36 -97.77 -26.08 55.36
N VAL A 37 -98.33 -24.98 55.86
CA VAL A 37 -97.95 -23.62 55.48
C VAL A 37 -97.46 -22.90 56.72
N ARG A 38 -96.28 -22.29 56.64
CA ARG A 38 -95.77 -21.44 57.72
C ARG A 38 -96.37 -20.04 57.62
N ASN A 39 -96.88 -19.49 58.72
CA ASN A 39 -97.46 -18.13 58.76
C ASN A 39 -96.36 -17.10 59.00
N ASN A 40 -95.54 -16.83 57.98
CA ASN A 40 -94.49 -15.82 58.06
C ASN A 40 -95.09 -14.42 57.91
N ASN A 41 -94.67 -13.49 58.75
CA ASN A 41 -95.06 -12.10 58.66
C ASN A 41 -94.17 -11.33 57.69
N VAL A 42 -94.79 -10.41 56.96
CA VAL A 42 -94.10 -9.44 56.10
C VAL A 42 -94.33 -8.05 56.68
N THR A 43 -93.27 -7.42 57.20
CA THR A 43 -93.36 -6.12 57.89
C THR A 43 -92.65 -5.02 57.11
N ASN A 44 -93.15 -3.79 57.15
CA ASN A 44 -92.51 -2.60 56.58
C ASN A 44 -92.41 -1.51 57.66
N SER A 45 -91.19 -1.21 58.11
CA SER A 45 -90.95 -0.31 59.25
C SER A 45 -89.50 0.18 59.30
N ASN A 46 -89.25 1.26 60.04
CA ASN A 46 -87.91 1.82 60.28
C ASN A 46 -87.20 1.23 61.53
N ALA A 47 -87.86 0.30 62.22
CA ALA A 47 -87.33 -0.44 63.37
C ALA A 47 -87.59 -1.94 63.18
N PRO A 48 -86.71 -2.82 63.70
CA PRO A 48 -86.88 -4.27 63.54
C PRO A 48 -88.17 -4.75 64.20
N PRO A 49 -88.93 -5.67 63.56
CA PRO A 49 -90.10 -6.28 64.17
C PRO A 49 -89.75 -6.95 65.50
N ILE A 50 -90.60 -6.72 66.52
CA ILE A 50 -90.46 -7.34 67.84
C ILE A 50 -90.97 -8.78 67.81
N ASN A 51 -90.26 -9.72 68.44
CA ASN A 51 -90.56 -11.16 68.45
C ASN A 51 -90.70 -11.78 67.05
N PRO A 52 -89.70 -11.65 66.17
CA PRO A 52 -89.74 -12.22 64.83
C PRO A 52 -89.68 -13.75 64.86
N VAL A 53 -90.23 -14.37 63.83
CA VAL A 53 -90.27 -15.83 63.65
C VAL A 53 -89.43 -16.21 62.42
N GLU A 54 -88.77 -17.38 62.46
CA GLU A 54 -87.89 -17.84 61.38
C GLU A 54 -88.61 -17.80 60.03
N ASN A 55 -87.98 -17.19 59.03
CA ASN A 55 -88.46 -16.90 57.67
C ASN A 55 -89.46 -15.73 57.55
N ASP A 56 -89.67 -14.93 58.60
CA ASP A 56 -90.33 -13.63 58.47
C ASP A 56 -89.52 -12.69 57.56
N ILE A 57 -90.21 -11.81 56.83
CA ILE A 57 -89.60 -10.85 55.90
C ILE A 57 -89.81 -9.42 56.43
N TRP A 58 -88.76 -8.61 56.40
CA TRP A 58 -88.82 -7.21 56.81
C TRP A 58 -88.28 -6.30 55.71
N PHE A 59 -89.12 -5.37 55.27
CA PHE A 59 -88.74 -4.20 54.48
C PHE A 59 -88.25 -3.10 55.44
N ASP A 60 -86.94 -3.06 55.66
CA ASP A 60 -86.27 -2.09 56.51
C ASP A 60 -86.18 -0.74 55.79
N THR A 61 -86.87 0.28 56.33
CA THR A 61 -86.93 1.66 55.81
C THR A 61 -86.09 2.65 56.61
N SER A 62 -85.18 2.16 57.46
CA SER A 62 -84.27 3.02 58.24
C SER A 62 -83.25 3.79 57.37
N SER A 63 -82.99 3.32 56.15
CA SER A 63 -82.12 3.96 55.16
C SER A 63 -82.88 4.50 53.94
N LEU A 64 -82.24 5.39 53.16
CA LEU A 64 -82.81 5.97 51.93
C LEU A 64 -83.23 4.92 50.89
N SER A 65 -82.52 3.80 50.83
CA SER A 65 -82.92 2.63 50.05
C SER A 65 -83.51 1.57 50.99
N THR A 66 -84.72 1.10 50.69
CA THR A 66 -85.35 0.00 51.45
C THR A 66 -84.55 -1.28 51.30
N ILE A 67 -84.19 -1.90 52.43
CA ILE A 67 -83.44 -3.15 52.47
C ILE A 67 -84.40 -4.27 52.85
N ILE A 68 -84.41 -5.36 52.09
CA ILE A 68 -85.20 -6.56 52.44
C ILE A 68 -84.32 -7.47 53.31
N LYS A 69 -84.84 -7.84 54.47
CA LYS A 69 -84.23 -8.81 55.39
C LYS A 69 -85.15 -10.01 55.61
N ILE A 70 -84.57 -11.18 55.88
CA ILE A 70 -85.25 -12.39 56.30
C ILE A 70 -84.73 -12.79 57.69
N TYR A 71 -85.61 -13.15 58.61
CA TYR A 71 -85.19 -13.60 59.93
C TYR A 71 -84.76 -15.08 59.87
N ASP A 72 -83.54 -15.40 60.29
CA ASP A 72 -83.00 -16.77 60.21
C ASP A 72 -83.29 -17.64 61.45
N GLY A 73 -84.09 -17.11 62.39
CA GLY A 73 -84.36 -17.71 63.70
C GLY A 73 -83.55 -17.07 64.83
N THR A 74 -82.47 -16.35 64.50
CA THR A 74 -81.59 -15.67 65.45
C THR A 74 -81.37 -14.19 65.13
N THR A 75 -81.14 -13.83 63.87
CA THR A 75 -80.86 -12.48 63.40
C THR A 75 -81.60 -12.15 62.10
N TRP A 76 -81.78 -10.86 61.83
CA TRP A 76 -82.35 -10.37 60.57
C TRP A 76 -81.24 -10.28 59.51
N GLU A 77 -81.22 -11.23 58.59
CA GLU A 77 -80.22 -11.33 57.52
C GLU A 77 -80.68 -10.61 56.27
N LYS A 78 -79.75 -9.93 55.59
CA LYS A 78 -80.08 -9.18 54.37
C LYS A 78 -80.30 -10.14 53.19
N LEU A 79 -81.43 -9.99 52.50
CA LEU A 79 -81.79 -10.83 51.34
C LEU A 79 -81.15 -10.32 50.03
N SER A 80 -80.58 -9.12 50.03
CA SER A 80 -79.91 -8.51 48.89
C SER A 80 -78.46 -8.21 49.22
N SER A 81 -77.55 -8.33 48.26
CA SER A 81 -76.20 -7.81 48.41
C SER A 81 -76.22 -6.29 48.24
N SER A 82 -75.40 -5.56 48.99
CA SER A 82 -75.22 -4.11 48.81
C SER A 82 -73.78 -3.71 49.00
N GLY A 83 -73.38 -2.69 48.26
CA GLY A 83 -72.06 -2.11 48.28
C GLY A 83 -72.16 -0.59 48.16
N ILE A 84 -71.02 0.08 48.15
CA ILE A 84 -70.95 1.50 47.79
C ILE A 84 -70.78 1.66 46.28
N GLU A 85 -70.87 2.90 45.79
CA GLU A 85 -70.61 3.18 44.38
C GLU A 85 -69.22 2.66 43.97
N GLY A 86 -69.17 1.89 42.88
CA GLY A 86 -67.95 1.28 42.38
C GLY A 86 -67.59 -0.10 42.94
N SER A 87 -68.36 -0.62 43.91
CA SER A 87 -68.15 -1.98 44.44
C SER A 87 -68.34 -3.05 43.36
N LEU A 88 -67.37 -3.98 43.26
CA LEU A 88 -67.48 -5.20 42.47
C LEU A 88 -67.69 -6.41 43.39
N PHE A 89 -68.82 -7.11 43.21
CA PHE A 89 -69.13 -8.30 43.99
C PHE A 89 -68.45 -9.55 43.43
N TYR A 90 -67.93 -10.38 44.32
CA TYR A 90 -67.39 -11.71 44.04
C TYR A 90 -67.83 -12.72 45.11
N ALA A 91 -67.63 -14.00 44.87
CA ALA A 91 -68.02 -15.04 45.83
C ALA A 91 -67.01 -15.12 47.00
N SER A 92 -67.54 -15.16 48.22
CA SER A 92 -66.76 -15.53 49.42
C SER A 92 -66.37 -17.02 49.40
N SER A 93 -65.59 -17.46 50.39
CA SER A 93 -65.19 -18.86 50.55
C SER A 93 -66.36 -19.85 50.70
N ILE A 94 -67.55 -19.34 51.05
CA ILE A 94 -68.80 -20.11 51.18
C ILE A 94 -69.80 -19.82 50.04
N GLY A 95 -69.39 -19.12 48.98
CA GLY A 95 -70.21 -18.87 47.79
C GLY A 95 -71.19 -17.70 47.88
N VAL A 96 -71.26 -17.01 49.03
CA VAL A 96 -72.12 -15.82 49.22
C VAL A 96 -71.45 -14.59 48.59
N PRO A 97 -72.18 -13.69 47.90
CA PRO A 97 -71.62 -12.45 47.38
C PRO A 97 -70.99 -11.59 48.48
N THR A 98 -69.76 -11.15 48.24
CA THR A 98 -68.97 -10.25 49.09
C THR A 98 -68.20 -9.26 48.21
N GLU A 99 -67.55 -8.27 48.81
CA GLU A 99 -66.77 -7.26 48.10
C GLU A 99 -65.51 -6.87 48.91
N ASN A 100 -64.52 -6.32 48.22
CA ASN A 100 -63.34 -5.72 48.84
C ASN A 100 -62.82 -4.60 47.94
N ASN A 101 -63.29 -3.38 48.21
CA ASN A 101 -62.98 -2.21 47.39
C ASN A 101 -61.49 -1.85 47.41
N SER A 102 -60.71 -2.28 48.40
CA SER A 102 -59.26 -2.12 48.39
C SER A 102 -58.55 -3.06 47.42
N GLN A 103 -59.22 -4.09 46.90
CA GLN A 103 -58.66 -5.09 45.99
C GLN A 103 -59.26 -5.06 44.60
N LEU A 104 -60.57 -4.84 44.46
CA LEU A 104 -61.24 -4.72 43.17
C LEU A 104 -62.22 -3.54 43.25
N PHE A 105 -62.04 -2.54 42.38
CA PHE A 105 -62.84 -1.32 42.42
C PHE A 105 -63.05 -0.72 41.04
N TRP A 106 -64.28 -0.27 40.76
CA TRP A 106 -64.58 0.53 39.58
C TRP A 106 -64.82 1.98 39.98
N ASP A 107 -63.90 2.86 39.62
CA ASP A 107 -64.09 4.30 39.76
C ASP A 107 -65.07 4.78 38.68
N THR A 108 -66.33 4.94 39.08
CA THR A 108 -67.44 5.39 38.22
C THR A 108 -67.26 6.82 37.73
N THR A 109 -66.57 7.67 38.50
CA THR A 109 -66.36 9.08 38.16
C THR A 109 -65.38 9.20 36.99
N ASN A 110 -64.27 8.46 37.03
CA ASN A 110 -63.23 8.54 36.02
C ASN A 110 -63.27 7.41 34.97
N ASN A 111 -64.20 6.45 35.12
CA ASN A 111 -64.31 5.23 34.31
C ASN A 111 -63.00 4.46 34.27
N ARG A 112 -62.54 3.98 35.43
CA ARG A 112 -61.26 3.29 35.62
C ARG A 112 -61.42 2.04 36.48
N PHE A 113 -60.75 0.96 36.10
CA PHE A 113 -60.71 -0.29 36.85
C PHE A 113 -59.43 -0.39 37.68
N GLY A 114 -59.59 -0.56 39.00
CA GLY A 114 -58.52 -0.75 39.96
C GLY A 114 -58.42 -2.20 40.42
N ILE A 115 -57.20 -2.74 40.44
CA ILE A 115 -56.85 -4.02 41.06
C ILE A 115 -55.77 -3.73 42.12
N GLY A 116 -56.04 -4.05 43.38
CA GLY A 116 -55.19 -3.68 44.52
C GLY A 116 -55.24 -2.20 44.91
N THR A 117 -56.19 -1.42 44.36
CA THR A 117 -56.38 0.01 44.67
C THR A 117 -57.80 0.46 44.39
N ASN A 118 -58.32 1.36 45.22
CA ASN A 118 -59.59 2.07 45.03
C ASN A 118 -59.43 3.49 44.46
N ASN A 119 -58.21 3.91 44.13
CA ASN A 119 -57.92 5.21 43.54
C ASN A 119 -57.09 5.05 42.24
N PRO A 120 -57.66 4.42 41.20
CA PRO A 120 -56.95 4.14 39.96
C PRO A 120 -56.57 5.44 39.22
N SER A 121 -55.32 5.55 38.76
CA SER A 121 -54.84 6.71 37.98
C SER A 121 -54.96 6.51 36.46
N HIS A 122 -55.18 5.28 36.00
CA HIS A 122 -55.26 4.90 34.58
C HIS A 122 -56.49 4.02 34.33
N LYS A 123 -56.85 3.82 33.06
CA LYS A 123 -58.03 3.03 32.67
C LYS A 123 -58.06 1.64 33.30
N LEU A 124 -56.90 1.00 33.34
CA LEU A 124 -56.63 -0.17 34.17
C LEU A 124 -55.44 0.18 35.05
N HIS A 125 -55.60 0.15 36.38
CA HIS A 125 -54.51 0.34 37.32
C HIS A 125 -54.40 -0.89 38.21
N VAL A 126 -53.33 -1.65 38.03
CA VAL A 126 -52.99 -2.78 38.90
C VAL A 126 -51.87 -2.34 39.83
N THR A 127 -52.12 -2.41 41.13
CA THR A 127 -51.08 -2.22 42.15
C THR A 127 -50.39 -3.55 42.37
N GLY A 128 -49.21 -3.72 41.75
CA GLY A 128 -48.43 -4.95 41.80
C GLY A 128 -47.96 -5.40 40.41
N ALA A 129 -47.39 -6.60 40.34
CA ALA A 129 -46.95 -7.20 39.09
C ALA A 129 -48.12 -7.82 38.31
N ILE A 130 -48.10 -7.66 36.99
CA ILE A 130 -49.04 -8.31 36.07
C ILE A 130 -48.30 -9.45 35.37
N ARG A 131 -48.87 -10.65 35.38
CA ARG A 131 -48.52 -11.72 34.45
C ARG A 131 -49.57 -11.77 33.34
N SER A 132 -49.17 -11.50 32.11
CA SER A 132 -50.01 -11.61 30.92
C SER A 132 -49.35 -12.57 29.93
N GLU A 133 -50.14 -13.39 29.23
CA GLU A 133 -49.62 -14.26 28.17
C GLU A 133 -49.21 -13.45 26.91
N GLY A 134 -49.68 -12.21 26.76
CA GLY A 134 -49.25 -11.29 25.71
C GLY A 134 -49.87 -9.90 25.87
N VAL A 135 -49.23 -8.88 25.29
CA VAL A 135 -49.72 -7.50 25.24
C VAL A 135 -49.63 -7.01 23.80
N LEU A 136 -50.78 -6.70 23.21
CA LEU A 136 -50.89 -6.11 21.87
C LEU A 136 -51.02 -4.60 22.01
N ASN A 137 -49.89 -3.91 21.85
CA ASN A 137 -49.83 -2.47 21.98
C ASN A 137 -50.03 -1.75 20.64
N SER A 138 -50.30 -0.44 20.72
CA SER A 138 -50.21 0.44 19.56
C SER A 138 -48.75 0.54 19.08
N LYS A 139 -48.55 1.06 17.87
CA LYS A 139 -47.22 1.28 17.29
C LYS A 139 -46.34 2.20 18.15
N GLY A 140 -46.95 3.20 18.77
CA GLY A 140 -46.23 4.28 19.45
C GLY A 140 -45.49 5.20 18.46
N THR A 141 -44.86 6.23 19.01
CA THR A 141 -43.99 7.18 18.30
C THR A 141 -42.77 7.50 19.15
N VAL A 142 -41.82 8.27 18.60
CA VAL A 142 -40.67 8.74 19.38
C VAL A 142 -41.09 9.60 20.59
N GLY A 143 -42.05 10.50 20.42
CA GLY A 143 -42.56 11.34 21.52
C GLY A 143 -43.61 10.67 22.41
N GLU A 144 -44.07 9.48 22.03
CA GLU A 144 -45.04 8.71 22.80
C GLU A 144 -44.84 7.20 22.55
N PRO A 145 -43.85 6.57 23.21
CA PRO A 145 -43.62 5.14 23.06
C PRO A 145 -44.79 4.32 23.61
N SER A 146 -45.02 3.14 23.02
CA SER A 146 -46.16 2.29 23.41
C SER A 146 -45.90 1.50 24.70
N TYR A 147 -44.64 1.15 24.96
CA TYR A 147 -44.16 0.76 26.29
C TYR A 147 -43.37 1.93 26.87
N ARG A 148 -43.88 2.55 27.92
CA ARG A 148 -43.28 3.74 28.54
C ARG A 148 -43.45 3.72 30.05
N PHE A 149 -42.73 4.58 30.73
CA PHE A 149 -42.75 4.65 32.18
C PHE A 149 -43.79 5.65 32.69
N ARG A 150 -44.18 5.47 33.95
CA ARG A 150 -45.12 6.39 34.59
C ARG A 150 -44.47 7.77 34.72
N ASP A 151 -45.24 8.82 34.43
CA ASP A 151 -44.83 10.22 34.50
C ASP A 151 -43.67 10.57 33.53
N ASP A 152 -43.36 9.68 32.59
CA ASP A 152 -42.35 9.83 31.54
C ASP A 152 -42.98 9.39 30.20
N ILE A 153 -43.46 10.38 29.46
CA ILE A 153 -44.29 10.12 28.27
C ILE A 153 -43.47 9.77 27.04
N ASP A 154 -42.18 10.07 27.05
CA ASP A 154 -41.30 10.09 25.88
C ASP A 154 -40.03 9.24 26.04
N THR A 155 -39.94 8.47 27.14
CA THR A 155 -38.92 7.43 27.33
C THR A 155 -39.56 6.04 27.33
N GLY A 156 -39.05 5.16 26.47
CA GLY A 156 -39.61 3.82 26.34
C GLY A 156 -39.25 3.13 25.02
N MET A 157 -40.08 2.16 24.65
CA MET A 157 -39.91 1.31 23.48
C MET A 157 -41.15 1.37 22.59
N TYR A 158 -40.93 1.44 21.27
CA TYR A 158 -42.00 1.54 20.28
C TYR A 158 -41.63 0.82 18.98
N SER A 159 -42.63 0.54 18.14
CA SER A 159 -42.50 -0.19 16.89
C SER A 159 -43.37 0.50 15.82
N PRO A 160 -42.81 1.45 15.04
CA PRO A 160 -43.59 2.29 14.12
C PRO A 160 -44.06 1.51 12.87
N VAL A 161 -43.30 0.49 12.48
CA VAL A 161 -43.59 -0.44 11.38
C VAL A 161 -43.27 -1.87 11.81
N ALA A 162 -43.64 -2.85 10.99
CA ALA A 162 -43.29 -4.25 11.24
C ALA A 162 -41.76 -4.43 11.23
N ASP A 163 -41.30 -5.42 12.00
CA ASP A 163 -39.89 -5.86 12.01
C ASP A 163 -38.89 -4.78 12.47
N GLU A 164 -39.38 -3.81 13.25
CA GLU A 164 -38.57 -2.73 13.80
C GLU A 164 -38.94 -2.46 15.27
N ILE A 165 -37.91 -2.31 16.11
CA ILE A 165 -38.05 -1.91 17.51
C ILE A 165 -37.08 -0.77 17.82
N ARG A 166 -37.64 0.29 18.40
CA ARG A 166 -36.92 1.52 18.70
C ARG A 166 -37.01 1.88 20.16
N PHE A 167 -35.97 2.50 20.66
CA PHE A 167 -35.88 3.02 22.02
C PHE A 167 -35.85 4.54 21.95
N SER A 168 -36.78 5.18 22.66
CA SER A 168 -36.75 6.63 22.86
C SER A 168 -36.35 6.98 24.28
N VAL A 169 -35.59 8.06 24.44
CA VAL A 169 -35.23 8.66 25.71
C VAL A 169 -35.44 10.16 25.60
N GLY A 170 -36.34 10.73 26.40
CA GLY A 170 -36.67 12.17 26.34
C GLY A 170 -37.15 12.63 24.95
N GLY A 171 -37.88 11.79 24.22
CA GLY A 171 -38.41 12.10 22.89
C GLY A 171 -37.38 12.07 21.75
N ILE A 172 -36.16 11.57 22.03
CA ILE A 172 -35.12 11.33 21.04
C ILE A 172 -35.02 9.83 20.79
N GLU A 173 -34.88 9.41 19.54
CA GLU A 173 -34.66 8.00 19.20
C GLU A 173 -33.19 7.63 19.44
N ALA A 174 -32.89 6.89 20.50
CA ALA A 174 -31.52 6.59 20.93
C ALA A 174 -30.94 5.32 20.28
N LEU A 175 -31.79 4.31 20.04
CA LEU A 175 -31.40 3.03 19.47
C LEU A 175 -32.50 2.49 18.56
N ASN A 176 -32.12 1.97 17.40
CA ASN A 176 -32.98 1.25 16.47
C ASN A 176 -32.48 -0.18 16.24
N ILE A 177 -33.39 -1.14 16.20
CA ILE A 177 -33.13 -2.49 15.72
C ILE A 177 -34.15 -2.79 14.63
N ASP A 178 -33.68 -2.94 13.41
CA ASP A 178 -34.48 -3.15 12.22
C ASP A 178 -34.05 -4.41 11.47
N GLU A 179 -35.01 -5.11 10.89
CA GLU A 179 -34.76 -6.21 9.96
C GLU A 179 -35.12 -5.77 8.55
N ILE A 180 -34.13 -5.79 7.66
CA ILE A 180 -34.30 -5.51 6.24
C ILE A 180 -33.75 -6.69 5.44
N ALA A 181 -34.62 -7.35 4.68
CA ALA A 181 -34.27 -8.46 3.79
C ALA A 181 -33.54 -9.64 4.48
N ASN A 182 -34.05 -10.08 5.62
CA ASN A 182 -33.52 -11.07 6.57
C ASN A 182 -32.19 -10.69 7.23
N THR A 183 -31.84 -9.41 7.26
CA THR A 183 -30.65 -8.90 7.96
C THR A 183 -31.07 -7.98 9.09
N THR A 184 -30.76 -8.36 10.34
CA THR A 184 -31.01 -7.52 11.51
C THR A 184 -29.82 -6.60 11.76
N THR A 185 -30.07 -5.30 11.83
CA THR A 185 -29.08 -4.28 12.19
C THR A 185 -29.43 -3.63 13.52
N VAL A 186 -28.39 -3.23 14.27
CA VAL A 186 -28.55 -2.40 15.47
C VAL A 186 -27.87 -1.07 15.19
N THR A 187 -28.63 0.01 15.20
CA THR A 187 -28.13 1.37 14.99
C THR A 187 -28.22 2.15 16.30
N ILE A 188 -27.08 2.59 16.82
CA ILE A 188 -27.03 3.59 17.90
C ILE A 188 -27.09 4.97 17.24
N LYS A 189 -28.16 5.73 17.48
CA LYS A 189 -28.36 7.05 16.86
C LYS A 189 -27.69 8.18 17.63
N GLU A 190 -27.32 7.92 18.88
CA GLU A 190 -26.59 8.83 19.76
C GLU A 190 -25.16 8.33 20.02
N THR A 191 -24.48 8.88 21.04
CA THR A 191 -23.12 8.43 21.40
C THR A 191 -23.13 7.10 22.16
N LEU A 192 -22.38 6.10 21.67
CA LEU A 192 -22.13 4.85 22.39
C LEU A 192 -21.01 5.05 23.43
N LYS A 193 -21.38 5.05 24.71
CA LYS A 193 -20.42 4.94 25.82
C LYS A 193 -20.34 3.48 26.29
N LEU A 194 -19.12 2.97 26.45
CA LEU A 194 -18.85 1.61 26.92
C LEU A 194 -18.07 1.65 28.24
N ASP A 195 -18.64 1.08 29.31
CA ASP A 195 -17.92 0.92 30.58
C ASP A 195 -17.17 -0.43 30.65
N GLY A 196 -17.47 -1.36 29.73
CA GLY A 196 -16.85 -2.69 29.62
C GLY A 196 -16.06 -2.89 28.33
N LEU A 197 -15.48 -4.09 28.18
CA LEU A 197 -14.72 -4.49 26.99
C LEU A 197 -15.64 -4.75 25.79
N VAL A 198 -15.14 -4.48 24.58
CA VAL A 198 -15.75 -4.95 23.33
C VAL A 198 -15.23 -6.36 23.05
N LEU A 199 -16.10 -7.28 22.66
CA LEU A 199 -15.75 -8.64 22.26
C LEU A 199 -15.85 -8.81 20.75
N ASP A 200 -15.00 -9.65 20.19
CA ASP A 200 -15.04 -10.05 18.78
C ASP A 200 -16.02 -11.21 18.52
N GLU A 201 -16.02 -11.77 17.29
CA GLU A 201 -16.93 -12.87 16.91
C GLU A 201 -16.71 -14.16 17.72
N ASN A 202 -15.55 -14.30 18.36
CA ASN A 202 -15.17 -15.46 19.17
C ASN A 202 -15.30 -15.20 20.67
N ASN A 203 -16.03 -14.16 21.08
CA ASN A 203 -16.16 -13.70 22.46
C ASN A 203 -14.82 -13.30 23.12
N SER A 204 -13.81 -12.91 22.32
CA SER A 204 -12.51 -12.48 22.83
C SER A 204 -12.44 -10.96 22.97
N ALA A 205 -11.95 -10.50 24.12
CA ALA A 205 -11.72 -9.08 24.36
C ALA A 205 -10.37 -8.63 23.79
N GLY A 206 -10.32 -7.40 23.27
CA GLY A 206 -9.07 -6.81 22.80
C GLY A 206 -8.12 -6.52 23.95
N ILE A 207 -6.81 -6.61 23.67
CA ILE A 207 -5.76 -6.13 24.57
C ILE A 207 -5.23 -4.76 24.12
N THR A 208 -4.42 -4.12 24.98
CA THR A 208 -3.84 -2.79 24.72
C THR A 208 -3.09 -2.78 23.38
N GLY A 209 -3.39 -1.80 22.54
CA GLY A 209 -2.74 -1.62 21.24
C GLY A 209 -3.40 -2.37 20.08
N GLN A 210 -4.45 -3.16 20.34
CA GLN A 210 -5.21 -3.81 19.28
C GLN A 210 -6.36 -2.93 18.77
N ILE A 211 -6.75 -3.18 17.52
CA ILE A 211 -8.01 -2.71 16.96
C ILE A 211 -8.87 -3.89 16.52
N LEU A 212 -10.18 -3.70 16.52
CA LEU A 212 -11.12 -4.69 16.02
C LEU A 212 -11.19 -4.55 14.49
N SER A 213 -10.78 -5.60 13.78
CA SER A 213 -10.81 -5.66 12.32
C SER A 213 -11.91 -6.60 11.85
N THR A 214 -12.55 -6.27 10.73
CA THR A 214 -13.49 -7.18 10.06
C THR A 214 -12.77 -8.38 9.47
N THR A 215 -13.43 -9.54 9.48
CA THR A 215 -13.03 -10.77 8.77
C THR A 215 -14.07 -11.06 7.68
N ALA A 216 -13.92 -12.18 6.95
CA ALA A 216 -14.93 -12.61 5.98
C ALA A 216 -16.28 -12.98 6.63
N THR A 217 -16.28 -13.32 7.92
CA THR A 217 -17.46 -13.84 8.64
C THR A 217 -17.85 -13.03 9.88
N GLY A 218 -16.98 -12.13 10.35
CA GLY A 218 -17.20 -11.37 11.57
C GLY A 218 -16.07 -10.40 11.87
N THR A 219 -15.46 -10.52 13.04
CA THR A 219 -14.44 -9.59 13.54
C THR A 219 -13.36 -10.32 14.33
N ASN A 220 -12.14 -9.80 14.29
CA ASN A 220 -11.01 -10.30 15.07
C ASN A 220 -10.12 -9.14 15.50
N TRP A 221 -9.47 -9.27 16.66
CA TRP A 221 -8.51 -8.30 17.12
C TRP A 221 -7.17 -8.45 16.39
N ILE A 222 -6.66 -7.36 15.85
CA ILE A 222 -5.32 -7.28 15.24
C ILE A 222 -4.48 -6.25 15.96
N ASP A 223 -3.18 -6.46 16.04
CA ASP A 223 -2.25 -5.47 16.59
C ASP A 223 -2.18 -4.27 15.65
N ALA A 224 -2.43 -3.06 16.15
CA ALA A 224 -2.45 -1.85 15.34
C ALA A 224 -1.12 -1.61 14.61
N SER A 225 -0.01 -2.10 15.18
CA SER A 225 1.31 -2.02 14.54
C SER A 225 1.40 -2.80 13.22
N THR A 226 0.51 -3.77 12.99
CA THR A 226 0.50 -4.56 11.74
C THR A 226 -0.20 -3.84 10.58
N ILE A 227 -0.88 -2.73 10.85
CA ILE A 227 -1.65 -1.96 9.86
C ILE A 227 -0.77 -0.98 9.10
N ASN A 228 0.34 -0.55 9.72
CA ASN A 228 1.38 0.20 9.05
C ASN A 228 2.63 -0.67 8.94
N SER A 229 2.74 -1.40 7.82
CA SER A 229 3.94 -2.18 7.50
C SER A 229 5.14 -1.29 7.11
N ASP A 230 4.96 0.03 7.06
CA ASP A 230 6.09 0.94 6.85
C ASP A 230 7.04 0.86 8.05
N ASN A 231 8.23 0.35 7.76
CA ASN A 231 9.31 0.22 8.72
C ASN A 231 10.07 1.55 8.92
N GLN A 232 9.64 2.64 8.26
CA GLN A 232 10.30 3.94 8.13
C GLN A 232 11.74 3.83 7.61
N LYS A 233 12.08 2.73 6.93
CA LYS A 233 13.38 2.50 6.32
C LYS A 233 13.27 2.76 4.83
N ILE A 234 14.36 3.27 4.28
CA ILE A 234 14.52 3.42 2.83
C ILE A 234 14.58 2.01 2.23
N ASP A 235 13.48 1.55 1.62
CA ASP A 235 13.38 0.21 1.03
C ASP A 235 14.17 0.08 -0.29
N VAL A 236 14.40 1.21 -0.99
CA VAL A 236 15.16 1.25 -2.24
C VAL A 236 16.26 2.30 -2.14
N TYR A 237 17.52 1.87 -2.27
CA TYR A 237 18.69 2.72 -2.44
C TYR A 237 19.41 2.36 -3.75
N ALA A 238 18.81 2.69 -4.88
CA ALA A 238 19.43 2.49 -6.19
C ALA A 238 19.51 3.82 -6.93
N LEU A 239 20.62 4.04 -7.64
CA LEU A 239 20.64 5.03 -8.71
C LEU A 239 19.63 4.56 -9.77
N ASN A 240 18.77 5.47 -10.22
CA ASN A 240 17.84 5.21 -11.31
C ASN A 240 18.58 4.88 -12.63
N ALA A 241 17.84 4.51 -13.68
CA ALA A 241 18.42 4.01 -14.94
C ALA A 241 19.34 5.01 -15.67
N ASP A 242 19.22 6.31 -15.39
CA ASP A 242 20.12 7.34 -15.94
C ASP A 242 21.40 7.56 -15.11
N GLY A 243 21.50 6.89 -13.95
CA GLY A 243 22.64 6.96 -13.03
C GLY A 243 22.77 8.27 -12.26
N LYS A 244 21.78 9.17 -12.33
CA LYS A 244 21.86 10.55 -11.84
C LYS A 244 20.93 10.87 -10.68
N ASN A 245 19.88 10.09 -10.44
CA ASN A 245 18.96 10.31 -9.32
C ASN A 245 19.00 9.14 -8.36
N LEU A 246 19.02 9.44 -7.06
CA LEU A 246 18.72 8.44 -6.04
C LEU A 246 17.19 8.33 -5.95
N ASP A 247 16.64 7.20 -6.37
CA ASP A 247 15.24 6.90 -6.11
C ASP A 247 15.11 6.62 -4.61
N ILE A 248 14.45 7.50 -3.85
CA ILE A 248 14.10 7.26 -2.45
C ILE A 248 12.61 6.95 -2.42
N SER A 249 12.25 5.71 -2.08
CA SER A 249 10.87 5.36 -1.72
C SER A 249 10.82 5.17 -0.22
N LEU A 250 9.91 5.89 0.43
CA LEU A 250 9.62 5.74 1.85
C LEU A 250 8.41 4.83 2.09
N GLU A 251 7.69 4.42 1.03
CA GLU A 251 6.45 3.64 1.13
C GLU A 251 6.38 2.58 0.01
N ASN A 252 5.64 1.49 0.27
CA ASN A 252 5.39 0.34 -0.64
C ASN A 252 3.93 0.30 -1.16
N ASP A 253 3.21 1.42 -1.10
CA ASP A 253 1.78 1.54 -1.45
C ASP A 253 1.53 1.99 -2.90
N ALA A 254 2.55 1.91 -3.76
CA ALA A 254 2.52 2.35 -5.15
C ALA A 254 2.35 3.87 -5.36
N GLU A 255 2.60 4.68 -4.33
CA GLU A 255 2.75 6.13 -4.49
C GLU A 255 3.92 6.51 -5.40
N THR A 256 3.83 7.71 -5.96
CA THR A 256 4.82 8.24 -6.89
C THR A 256 6.15 8.44 -6.17
N LYS A 257 7.21 7.74 -6.60
CA LYS A 257 8.56 7.88 -6.02
C LYS A 257 8.99 9.35 -5.95
N LEU A 258 9.41 9.81 -4.78
CA LEU A 258 10.04 11.12 -4.63
C LEU A 258 11.48 11.04 -5.17
N GLN A 259 11.71 11.74 -6.29
CA GLN A 259 13.05 11.82 -6.89
C GLN A 259 13.78 13.06 -6.41
N THR A 260 15.00 12.88 -5.91
CA THR A 260 15.92 14.00 -5.68
C THR A 260 16.94 14.03 -6.81
N ASP A 261 16.98 15.14 -7.54
CA ASP A 261 17.96 15.38 -8.59
C ASP A 261 19.37 15.55 -7.97
N LEU A 262 20.29 14.62 -8.26
CA LEU A 262 21.68 14.70 -7.83
C LEU A 262 22.62 15.20 -8.93
N SER A 263 22.08 15.76 -10.02
CA SER A 263 22.84 16.31 -11.14
C SER A 263 23.86 17.36 -10.70
N ALA A 264 23.60 18.08 -9.60
CA ALA A 264 24.48 19.10 -9.03
C ALA A 264 25.58 18.55 -8.10
N LEU A 265 25.58 17.25 -7.79
CA LEU A 265 26.58 16.65 -6.91
C LEU A 265 27.97 16.74 -7.55
N LYS A 266 28.90 17.39 -6.84
CA LYS A 266 30.28 17.52 -7.27
C LYS A 266 31.00 16.19 -7.13
N ILE A 267 31.70 15.81 -8.19
CA ILE A 267 32.62 14.67 -8.19
C ILE A 267 34.06 15.19 -8.08
N ALA A 268 34.95 14.38 -7.50
CA ALA A 268 36.32 14.79 -7.19
C ALA A 268 37.33 13.69 -7.53
N GLY A 269 38.61 14.04 -7.47
CA GLY A 269 39.73 13.15 -7.82
C GLY A 269 40.29 13.52 -9.18
N ASP A 270 40.32 12.55 -10.09
CA ASP A 270 40.81 12.75 -11.46
C ASP A 270 39.79 13.39 -12.41
N VAL A 271 38.52 13.34 -12.00
CA VAL A 271 37.37 13.90 -12.70
C VAL A 271 36.87 15.10 -11.93
N SER A 272 36.51 16.16 -12.64
CA SER A 272 35.94 17.40 -12.11
C SER A 272 34.51 17.59 -12.61
N GLY A 273 33.85 18.64 -12.10
CA GLY A 273 32.50 19.01 -12.51
C GLY A 273 31.43 18.36 -11.64
N THR A 274 30.26 18.15 -12.24
CA THR A 274 29.12 17.53 -11.59
C THR A 274 28.86 16.14 -12.15
N LEU A 275 28.03 15.35 -11.49
CA LEU A 275 27.63 14.02 -12.00
C LEU A 275 27.02 14.11 -13.42
N ALA A 276 26.28 15.19 -13.73
CA ALA A 276 25.67 15.37 -15.04
C ALA A 276 26.63 15.94 -16.11
N ALA A 277 27.71 16.60 -15.71
CA ALA A 277 28.66 17.25 -16.60
C ALA A 277 30.09 17.07 -16.05
N SER A 278 30.62 15.87 -16.25
CA SER A 278 31.92 15.47 -15.76
C SER A 278 32.99 15.60 -16.84
N THR A 279 34.19 16.02 -16.44
CA THR A 279 35.37 16.08 -17.31
C THR A 279 36.58 15.49 -16.62
N VAL A 280 37.40 14.73 -17.36
CA VAL A 280 38.68 14.25 -16.85
C VAL A 280 39.69 15.39 -16.94
N GLU A 281 40.12 15.91 -15.80
CA GLU A 281 41.13 16.98 -15.71
C GLU A 281 42.51 16.44 -15.31
N ARG A 282 42.56 15.23 -14.74
CA ARG A 282 43.79 14.59 -14.26
C ARG A 282 43.81 13.10 -14.61
N ILE A 283 44.99 12.52 -14.67
CA ILE A 283 45.23 11.07 -14.73
C ILE A 283 46.21 10.72 -13.62
N GLN A 284 45.82 9.84 -12.71
CA GLN A 284 46.62 9.44 -11.55
C GLN A 284 47.12 10.65 -10.75
N ASN A 285 46.24 11.60 -10.46
CA ASN A 285 46.56 12.85 -9.77
C ASN A 285 47.57 13.77 -10.49
N ILE A 286 47.76 13.61 -11.81
CA ILE A 286 48.58 14.51 -12.63
C ILE A 286 47.65 15.25 -13.59
N ASN A 287 47.77 16.58 -13.63
CA ASN A 287 46.94 17.42 -14.50
C ASN A 287 47.10 17.03 -15.98
N ILE A 288 46.01 17.15 -16.73
CA ILE A 288 45.98 17.15 -18.19
C ILE A 288 45.99 18.61 -18.66
N SER A 289 46.68 18.90 -19.74
CA SER A 289 46.67 20.22 -20.36
C SER A 289 45.27 20.63 -20.81
N ASN A 290 44.92 21.90 -20.61
CA ASN A 290 43.72 22.52 -21.15
C ASN A 290 43.86 22.97 -22.61
N ILE A 291 45.01 22.68 -23.24
CA ILE A 291 45.26 22.97 -24.65
C ILE A 291 44.59 21.87 -25.49
N ASN A 292 43.74 22.27 -26.43
CA ASN A 292 43.10 21.33 -27.36
C ASN A 292 44.15 20.61 -28.21
N PRO A 293 44.11 19.27 -28.30
CA PRO A 293 45.01 18.53 -29.18
C PRO A 293 44.73 18.87 -30.66
N THR A 294 45.78 18.83 -31.47
CA THR A 294 45.67 18.85 -32.93
C THR A 294 45.85 17.45 -33.50
N ASN A 295 45.41 17.23 -34.74
CA ASN A 295 45.60 15.95 -35.44
C ASN A 295 47.07 15.52 -35.43
N GLY A 296 47.32 14.24 -35.12
CA GLY A 296 48.67 13.65 -35.09
C GLY A 296 49.44 13.82 -33.77
N GLN A 297 48.82 14.36 -32.72
CA GLN A 297 49.42 14.43 -31.39
C GLN A 297 49.02 13.24 -30.52
N THR A 298 49.92 12.84 -29.62
CA THR A 298 49.63 11.89 -28.53
C THR A 298 49.71 12.61 -27.19
N LEU A 299 49.01 12.08 -26.18
CA LEU A 299 49.10 12.61 -24.83
C LEU A 299 50.37 12.07 -24.17
N VAL A 300 51.29 12.96 -23.80
CA VAL A 300 52.60 12.61 -23.24
C VAL A 300 52.81 13.35 -21.93
N TYR A 301 53.34 12.66 -20.92
CA TYR A 301 53.77 13.33 -19.69
C TYR A 301 54.99 14.21 -19.97
N ASP A 302 54.85 15.52 -19.74
CA ASP A 302 55.96 16.47 -19.86
C ASP A 302 56.48 16.83 -18.47
N ASN A 303 57.72 16.41 -18.19
CA ASN A 303 58.34 16.59 -16.89
C ASN A 303 58.55 18.07 -16.52
N SER A 304 58.75 18.94 -17.53
CA SER A 304 58.96 20.38 -17.30
C SER A 304 57.66 21.08 -16.94
N ALA A 305 56.56 20.67 -17.58
CA ALA A 305 55.22 21.20 -17.31
C ALA A 305 54.51 20.49 -16.15
N SER A 306 55.04 19.36 -15.66
CA SER A 306 54.44 18.49 -14.62
C SER A 306 52.98 18.12 -14.91
N LYS A 307 52.68 17.86 -16.20
CA LYS A 307 51.34 17.53 -16.68
C LYS A 307 51.39 16.71 -17.96
N TYR A 308 50.29 16.03 -18.26
CA TYR A 308 50.07 15.41 -19.55
C TYR A 308 49.74 16.46 -20.60
N ILE A 309 50.51 16.54 -21.69
CA ILE A 309 50.31 17.50 -22.78
C ILE A 309 50.15 16.77 -24.12
N PRO A 310 49.31 17.27 -25.04
CA PRO A 310 49.34 16.84 -26.44
C PRO A 310 50.69 17.20 -27.06
N LYS A 311 51.37 16.21 -27.66
CA LYS A 311 52.69 16.38 -28.27
C LYS A 311 52.86 15.48 -29.49
N THR A 312 53.43 16.02 -30.57
CA THR A 312 53.89 15.21 -31.70
C THR A 312 55.25 14.63 -31.33
N ILE A 313 55.32 13.30 -31.21
CA ILE A 313 56.53 12.60 -30.75
C ILE A 313 57.50 12.22 -31.88
N PHE A 314 57.01 12.15 -33.13
CA PHE A 314 57.84 11.82 -34.28
C PHE A 314 57.22 12.35 -35.58
N THR A 315 58.07 12.82 -36.49
CA THR A 315 57.70 13.16 -37.86
C THR A 315 58.75 12.53 -38.77
N PRO A 316 58.38 11.59 -39.66
CA PRO A 316 59.34 10.98 -40.57
C PRO A 316 59.89 12.05 -41.51
N THR A 317 61.20 11.98 -41.75
CA THR A 317 61.91 12.84 -42.70
C THR A 317 62.62 11.97 -43.71
N VAL A 318 62.86 12.49 -44.91
CA VAL A 318 63.55 11.76 -45.97
C VAL A 318 64.52 12.67 -46.70
N SER A 319 65.60 12.10 -47.22
CA SER A 319 66.46 12.71 -48.23
C SER A 319 66.67 11.71 -49.37
N GLU A 320 66.57 12.18 -50.61
CA GLU A 320 66.74 11.38 -51.81
C GLU A 320 67.67 12.09 -52.78
N ARG A 321 68.54 11.31 -53.43
CA ARG A 321 69.53 11.80 -54.38
C ARG A 321 69.66 10.90 -55.59
N TYR A 322 70.01 11.50 -56.72
CA TYR A 322 70.23 10.81 -57.99
C TYR A 322 71.59 11.21 -58.59
N PRO A 323 72.21 10.36 -59.44
CA PRO A 323 73.28 10.80 -60.32
C PRO A 323 72.75 11.91 -61.26
N ASN A 324 73.56 12.93 -61.52
CA ASN A 324 73.23 13.98 -62.49
C ASN A 324 73.77 13.69 -63.91
N THR A 325 74.79 12.86 -64.00
CA THR A 325 75.43 12.44 -65.24
C THR A 325 75.74 10.95 -65.19
N THR A 326 75.89 10.37 -66.37
CA THR A 326 76.43 9.04 -66.56
C THR A 326 77.79 8.91 -65.86
N GLN A 327 78.00 7.80 -65.15
CA GLN A 327 79.28 7.49 -64.48
C GLN A 327 79.77 6.13 -64.95
N THR A 328 81.07 5.91 -64.94
CA THR A 328 81.66 4.62 -65.34
C THR A 328 82.34 3.99 -64.13
N ILE A 329 82.03 2.73 -63.88
CA ILE A 329 82.78 1.89 -62.93
C ILE A 329 83.61 0.88 -63.71
N ALA A 330 84.84 0.65 -63.29
CA ALA A 330 85.78 -0.23 -63.98
C ALA A 330 85.98 -1.55 -63.24
N GLU A 331 86.54 -2.53 -63.94
CA GLU A 331 87.07 -3.77 -63.38
C GLU A 331 88.35 -3.49 -62.60
N LEU A 332 88.19 -3.30 -61.30
CA LEU A 332 89.25 -2.96 -60.36
C LEU A 332 89.13 -3.77 -59.06
N ALA A 333 90.26 -4.04 -58.42
CA ALA A 333 90.27 -4.64 -57.09
C ALA A 333 89.58 -3.74 -56.04
N THR A 334 89.56 -2.41 -56.26
CA THR A 334 88.95 -1.41 -55.39
C THR A 334 87.59 -0.95 -55.93
N PHE A 335 86.69 -0.60 -55.02
CA PHE A 335 85.39 -0.03 -55.37
C PHE A 335 85.53 1.44 -55.77
N THR A 336 84.73 1.87 -56.75
CA THR A 336 84.60 3.26 -57.18
C THR A 336 83.38 3.89 -56.54
N THR A 337 83.51 5.11 -56.02
CA THR A 337 82.38 5.84 -55.43
C THR A 337 81.39 6.27 -56.52
N ILE A 338 80.09 6.05 -56.27
CA ILE A 338 79.02 6.52 -57.14
C ILE A 338 78.53 7.86 -56.60
N ASN A 339 78.61 8.90 -57.43
CA ASN A 339 78.18 10.24 -57.08
C ASN A 339 76.67 10.42 -57.27
N PHE A 340 76.02 11.12 -56.35
CA PHE A 340 74.61 11.49 -56.41
C PHE A 340 74.51 13.02 -56.27
N GLN A 341 74.41 13.73 -57.39
CA GLN A 341 74.57 15.19 -57.44
C GLN A 341 73.27 15.95 -57.78
N SER A 342 72.18 15.27 -58.11
CA SER A 342 70.83 15.87 -58.26
C SER A 342 69.86 15.42 -57.15
N GLN A 343 68.77 16.17 -56.98
CA GLN A 343 67.68 15.89 -56.04
C GLN A 343 66.37 16.51 -56.58
N ASP A 344 65.22 15.90 -56.26
CA ASP A 344 63.91 16.42 -56.65
C ASP A 344 63.28 17.32 -55.57
N PHE A 345 63.65 17.10 -54.31
CA PHE A 345 63.19 17.91 -53.18
C PHE A 345 64.36 18.33 -52.29
N ALA A 346 64.18 19.45 -51.58
CA ALA A 346 65.13 19.88 -50.58
C ALA A 346 65.08 18.91 -49.38
N PRO A 347 66.22 18.36 -48.93
CA PRO A 347 66.22 17.52 -47.74
C PRO A 347 65.73 18.32 -46.54
N THR A 348 65.18 17.64 -45.53
CA THR A 348 64.93 18.27 -44.24
C THR A 348 66.26 18.71 -43.64
N ALA A 349 66.60 19.99 -43.74
CA ALA A 349 67.93 20.53 -43.41
C ALA A 349 68.33 20.38 -41.93
N THR A 350 67.38 20.03 -41.06
CA THR A 350 67.67 19.66 -39.66
C THR A 350 68.08 18.20 -39.48
N ASP A 351 67.85 17.34 -40.46
CA ASP A 351 68.04 15.89 -40.37
C ASP A 351 69.08 15.37 -41.37
N TYR A 352 69.31 16.08 -42.48
CA TYR A 352 70.28 15.68 -43.50
C TYR A 352 71.06 16.84 -44.11
N THR A 353 72.31 16.57 -44.48
CA THR A 353 73.11 17.38 -45.40
C THR A 353 73.54 16.52 -46.58
N ASN A 354 73.26 16.99 -47.79
CA ASN A 354 73.62 16.27 -49.01
C ASN A 354 75.05 16.63 -49.46
N THR A 355 75.78 15.63 -49.94
CA THR A 355 77.13 15.76 -50.52
C THR A 355 77.13 15.19 -51.93
N SER A 356 78.17 15.46 -52.72
CA SER A 356 78.26 14.92 -54.08
C SER A 356 78.30 13.39 -54.13
N ASP A 357 78.76 12.74 -53.05
CA ASP A 357 79.01 11.30 -52.97
C ASP A 357 78.15 10.57 -51.92
N GLY A 358 77.13 11.24 -51.37
CA GLY A 358 76.27 10.63 -50.36
C GLY A 358 75.41 11.62 -49.57
N ILE A 359 74.82 11.11 -48.50
CA ILE A 359 73.95 11.85 -47.59
C ILE A 359 74.50 11.73 -46.16
N ILE A 360 74.72 12.87 -45.50
CA ILE A 360 75.13 12.96 -44.09
C ILE A 360 73.87 13.09 -43.24
N VAL A 361 73.72 12.28 -42.20
CA VAL A 361 72.65 12.47 -41.21
C VAL A 361 73.08 13.48 -40.15
N LEU A 362 72.20 14.40 -39.77
CA LEU A 362 72.47 15.45 -38.77
C LEU A 362 71.92 15.12 -37.38
N LYS A 363 71.07 14.09 -37.27
CA LYS A 363 70.57 13.59 -35.99
C LYS A 363 70.89 12.11 -35.86
N SER A 364 71.29 11.68 -34.67
CA SER A 364 71.32 10.26 -34.36
C SER A 364 69.91 9.68 -34.42
N GLY A 365 69.77 8.45 -34.92
CA GLY A 365 68.47 7.79 -35.00
C GLY A 365 68.52 6.53 -35.84
N ARG A 366 67.33 5.96 -36.06
CA ARG A 366 67.19 4.79 -36.91
C ARG A 366 66.75 5.21 -38.30
N TYR A 367 67.47 4.74 -39.30
CA TYR A 367 67.25 5.11 -40.69
C TYR A 367 67.02 3.89 -41.57
N LYS A 368 66.06 4.01 -42.47
CA LYS A 368 65.86 3.10 -43.59
C LYS A 368 66.56 3.69 -44.81
N ILE A 369 67.56 2.98 -45.29
CA ILE A 369 68.41 3.40 -46.40
C ILE A 369 68.11 2.50 -47.58
N THR A 370 67.89 3.09 -48.75
CA THR A 370 67.72 2.37 -50.01
C THR A 370 68.69 2.92 -51.02
N TYR A 371 69.49 2.04 -51.63
CA TYR A 371 70.15 2.39 -52.89
C TYR A 371 69.57 1.55 -54.00
N ARG A 372 69.44 2.17 -55.17
CA ARG A 372 69.09 1.49 -56.40
C ARG A 372 70.08 1.97 -57.46
N ILE A 373 70.69 1.04 -58.19
CA ILE A 373 71.67 1.35 -59.23
C ILE A 373 71.25 0.64 -60.50
N THR A 374 71.10 1.41 -61.58
CA THR A 374 70.89 0.89 -62.93
C THR A 374 72.21 0.97 -63.69
N SER A 375 72.74 -0.18 -64.10
CA SER A 375 73.98 -0.29 -64.89
C SER A 375 73.69 -0.70 -66.33
N GLU A 376 74.54 -0.27 -67.28
CA GLU A 376 74.49 -0.59 -68.70
C GLU A 376 75.85 -1.08 -69.22
N ILE A 377 75.85 -2.12 -70.05
CA ILE A 377 77.06 -2.62 -70.71
C ILE A 377 77.50 -1.65 -71.81
N ILE A 378 78.80 -1.38 -71.90
CA ILE A 378 79.39 -0.49 -72.92
C ILE A 378 79.94 -1.27 -74.13
N ASN A 379 80.56 -2.43 -73.92
CA ASN A 379 81.39 -3.11 -74.94
C ASN A 379 80.75 -4.38 -75.56
N GLY A 380 79.46 -4.62 -75.33
CA GLY A 380 78.71 -5.72 -75.95
C GLY A 380 79.02 -7.13 -75.46
N THR A 381 79.88 -7.29 -74.44
CA THR A 381 80.22 -8.59 -73.82
C THR A 381 79.54 -8.75 -72.45
N ARG A 382 79.56 -9.96 -71.87
CA ARG A 382 78.98 -10.23 -70.53
C ARG A 382 79.79 -9.55 -69.43
N VAL A 383 79.11 -8.75 -68.60
CA VAL A 383 79.73 -8.00 -67.48
C VAL A 383 78.83 -8.08 -66.24
N GLY A 384 79.45 -8.32 -65.08
CA GLY A 384 78.79 -8.32 -63.77
C GLY A 384 79.23 -7.14 -62.90
N GLY A 385 78.26 -6.39 -62.36
CA GLY A 385 78.50 -5.28 -61.43
C GLY A 385 78.28 -5.69 -59.98
N GLU A 386 79.16 -5.28 -59.08
CA GLU A 386 79.02 -5.45 -57.62
C GLU A 386 78.90 -4.06 -56.98
N PHE A 387 77.84 -3.86 -56.20
CA PHE A 387 77.52 -2.60 -55.52
C PHE A 387 77.38 -2.82 -54.04
N GLN A 388 77.77 -1.84 -53.22
CA GLN A 388 77.57 -1.91 -51.78
C GLN A 388 77.40 -0.52 -51.16
N LEU A 389 76.73 -0.50 -50.00
CA LEU A 389 76.58 0.70 -49.20
C LEU A 389 77.89 0.99 -48.44
N THR A 390 78.18 2.27 -48.23
CA THR A 390 79.25 2.74 -47.36
C THR A 390 78.70 3.61 -46.24
N LYS A 391 79.30 3.46 -45.06
CA LYS A 391 79.15 4.35 -43.92
C LYS A 391 80.51 4.96 -43.63
N ASN A 392 80.65 6.27 -43.74
CA ASN A 392 81.92 6.99 -43.55
C ASN A 392 83.07 6.33 -44.34
N THR A 393 82.84 6.01 -45.62
CA THR A 393 83.76 5.29 -46.53
C THR A 393 83.99 3.80 -46.24
N THR A 394 83.50 3.28 -45.10
CA THR A 394 83.62 1.86 -44.75
C THR A 394 82.43 1.07 -45.31
N PRO A 395 82.64 -0.10 -45.95
CA PRO A 395 81.54 -0.94 -46.43
C PRO A 395 80.59 -1.36 -45.31
N VAL A 396 79.28 -1.35 -45.59
CA VAL A 396 78.27 -1.86 -44.65
C VAL A 396 78.01 -3.33 -44.92
N ASN A 397 78.13 -4.17 -43.89
CA ASN A 397 77.90 -5.61 -44.00
C ASN A 397 76.50 -5.94 -44.53
N ASN A 398 76.41 -7.00 -45.34
CA ASN A 398 75.17 -7.50 -45.95
C ASN A 398 74.43 -6.44 -46.77
N THR A 399 75.18 -5.59 -47.49
CA THR A 399 74.63 -4.61 -48.44
C THR A 399 75.14 -4.79 -49.85
N LYS A 400 75.81 -5.91 -50.15
CA LYS A 400 76.27 -6.21 -51.50
C LYS A 400 75.10 -6.62 -52.38
N ALA A 401 75.02 -6.03 -53.57
CA ALA A 401 74.08 -6.42 -54.61
C ALA A 401 74.80 -6.57 -55.94
N TYR A 402 74.37 -7.53 -56.75
CA TYR A 402 75.01 -7.92 -58.00
C TYR A 402 74.08 -7.65 -59.18
N SER A 403 74.58 -6.97 -60.21
CA SER A 403 73.95 -6.91 -61.52
C SER A 403 74.70 -7.87 -62.45
N HIS A 404 73.96 -8.52 -63.36
CA HIS A 404 74.53 -9.41 -64.35
C HIS A 404 73.85 -9.16 -65.70
N GLN A 405 74.64 -9.01 -66.75
CA GLN A 405 74.16 -8.56 -68.06
C GLN A 405 74.91 -9.36 -69.14
N THR A 406 74.17 -9.91 -70.12
CA THR A 406 74.69 -10.95 -71.03
C THR A 406 74.61 -10.62 -72.52
N SER A 407 73.99 -9.48 -72.91
CA SER A 407 73.70 -9.17 -74.32
C SER A 407 73.45 -7.67 -74.56
N THR A 408 73.71 -7.21 -75.78
CA THR A 408 73.35 -5.86 -76.26
C THR A 408 71.85 -5.61 -76.39
N LEU A 409 71.02 -6.66 -76.42
CA LEU A 409 69.55 -6.56 -76.46
C LEU A 409 68.94 -6.35 -75.07
N VAL A 410 69.56 -6.89 -74.03
CA VAL A 410 69.18 -6.72 -72.62
C VAL A 410 70.40 -6.14 -71.90
N ASN A 411 70.70 -4.90 -72.27
CA ASN A 411 71.95 -4.24 -71.91
C ASN A 411 71.86 -3.43 -70.60
N LYS A 412 70.70 -3.42 -69.91
CA LYS A 412 70.47 -2.71 -68.63
C LYS A 412 70.03 -3.66 -67.53
N SER A 413 70.58 -3.51 -66.33
CA SER A 413 70.17 -4.24 -65.14
C SER A 413 70.10 -3.29 -63.95
N THR A 414 69.15 -3.54 -63.04
CA THR A 414 68.94 -2.69 -61.86
C THR A 414 69.05 -3.52 -60.61
N VAL A 415 69.88 -3.08 -59.68
CA VAL A 415 69.94 -3.61 -58.32
C VAL A 415 69.24 -2.67 -57.37
N THR A 416 68.52 -3.21 -56.39
CA THR A 416 67.95 -2.45 -55.28
C THR A 416 68.33 -3.12 -53.98
N MET A 417 68.83 -2.34 -53.02
CA MET A 417 69.17 -2.81 -51.69
C MET A 417 68.57 -1.88 -50.65
N MET A 418 67.95 -2.46 -49.62
CA MET A 418 67.40 -1.74 -48.48
C MET A 418 68.01 -2.24 -47.18
N LYS A 419 68.46 -1.32 -46.34
CA LYS A 419 69.02 -1.64 -45.02
C LYS A 419 68.49 -0.67 -43.97
N ILE A 420 68.16 -1.20 -42.80
CA ILE A 420 67.93 -0.39 -41.61
C ILE A 420 69.24 -0.30 -40.83
N LEU A 421 69.67 0.92 -40.51
CA LEU A 421 70.86 1.20 -39.72
C LEU A 421 70.55 2.21 -38.62
N ASP A 422 71.17 2.01 -37.47
CA ASP A 422 71.31 3.06 -36.47
C ASP A 422 72.53 3.90 -36.84
N LEU A 423 72.30 5.20 -37.06
CA LEU A 423 73.32 6.15 -37.46
C LEU A 423 73.52 7.21 -36.37
N ALA A 424 74.78 7.59 -36.15
CA ALA A 424 75.16 8.71 -35.30
C ALA A 424 75.13 10.01 -36.11
N THR A 425 75.03 11.14 -35.42
CA THR A 425 75.18 12.45 -36.04
C THR A 425 76.49 12.53 -36.83
N ASN A 426 76.41 13.05 -38.06
CA ASN A 426 77.45 13.19 -39.07
C ASN A 426 77.91 11.89 -39.76
N ASP A 427 77.22 10.75 -39.55
CA ASP A 427 77.47 9.58 -40.38
C ASP A 427 77.07 9.87 -41.84
N LYS A 428 78.01 9.63 -42.78
CA LYS A 428 77.79 9.75 -44.22
C LYS A 428 77.47 8.40 -44.83
N ILE A 429 76.35 8.34 -45.54
CA ILE A 429 75.92 7.19 -46.32
C ILE A 429 76.20 7.45 -47.80
N GLY A 430 76.97 6.57 -48.43
CA GLY A 430 77.26 6.62 -49.87
C GLY A 430 77.14 5.23 -50.50
N VAL A 431 77.28 5.15 -51.81
CA VAL A 431 77.25 3.88 -52.56
C VAL A 431 78.52 3.78 -53.38
N GLN A 432 79.07 2.59 -53.47
CA GLN A 432 80.24 2.32 -54.30
C GLN A 432 80.01 1.06 -55.14
N GLY A 433 80.61 1.02 -56.32
CA GLY A 433 80.47 -0.08 -57.27
C GLY A 433 81.78 -0.43 -57.98
N ARG A 434 81.87 -1.65 -58.49
CA ARG A 434 82.94 -2.12 -59.39
C ARG A 434 82.40 -3.18 -60.34
N VAL A 435 83.13 -3.45 -61.41
CA VAL A 435 82.92 -4.69 -62.18
C VAL A 435 83.60 -5.83 -61.41
N TYR A 436 82.87 -6.91 -61.12
CA TYR A 436 83.40 -8.08 -60.40
C TYR A 436 83.75 -9.25 -61.31
N GLU A 437 83.14 -9.32 -62.50
CA GLU A 437 83.44 -10.32 -63.53
C GLU A 437 83.22 -9.73 -64.93
N SER A 438 84.09 -10.11 -65.87
CA SER A 438 83.95 -9.84 -67.31
C SER A 438 84.42 -11.05 -68.13
N GLU A 439 83.85 -11.23 -69.32
CA GLU A 439 84.32 -12.23 -70.30
C GLU A 439 85.42 -11.71 -71.25
N ASN A 440 85.82 -10.43 -71.15
CA ASN A 440 86.88 -9.85 -71.98
C ASN A 440 88.28 -10.08 -71.37
N LEU A 441 89.30 -10.23 -72.22
CA LEU A 441 90.72 -10.33 -71.83
C LEU A 441 91.34 -8.98 -71.43
N THR A 442 90.55 -7.91 -71.44
CA THR A 442 90.93 -6.54 -71.06
C THR A 442 89.92 -6.01 -70.03
N PRO A 443 90.34 -5.20 -69.04
CA PRO A 443 89.43 -4.67 -68.02
C PRO A 443 88.19 -4.02 -68.63
N ASP A 444 87.02 -4.48 -68.21
CA ASP A 444 85.75 -3.94 -68.72
C ASP A 444 85.16 -2.86 -67.80
N SER A 445 84.05 -2.27 -68.23
CA SER A 445 83.38 -1.22 -67.48
C SER A 445 81.87 -1.28 -67.61
N LEU A 446 81.19 -0.81 -66.57
CA LEU A 446 79.75 -0.59 -66.56
C LEU A 446 79.44 0.89 -66.46
N THR A 447 78.47 1.31 -67.25
CA THR A 447 77.90 2.65 -67.16
C THR A 447 76.79 2.67 -66.12
N ILE A 448 76.88 3.54 -65.12
CA ILE A 448 75.77 3.87 -64.22
C ILE A 448 74.90 4.91 -64.92
N ILE A 449 73.64 4.55 -65.15
CA ILE A 449 72.66 5.43 -65.78
C ILE A 449 71.99 6.27 -64.67
N PRO A 450 71.90 7.60 -64.84
CA PRO A 450 71.13 8.46 -63.95
C PRO A 450 69.67 8.03 -63.81
N GLU A 451 69.00 7.80 -64.93
CA GLU A 451 67.63 7.30 -64.99
C GLU A 451 67.54 5.88 -64.42
N GLY A 452 67.00 5.78 -63.21
CA GLY A 452 66.83 4.53 -62.49
C GLY A 452 67.84 4.29 -61.37
N SER A 453 68.79 5.20 -61.14
CA SER A 453 69.72 5.14 -60.00
C SER A 453 69.36 6.17 -58.93
N MET A 454 69.32 5.77 -57.66
CA MET A 454 68.97 6.63 -56.53
C MET A 454 69.60 6.16 -55.21
N LEU A 455 69.77 7.10 -54.28
CA LEU A 455 70.08 6.88 -52.88
C LEU A 455 69.06 7.63 -52.03
N THR A 456 68.33 6.90 -51.18
CA THR A 456 67.35 7.46 -50.24
C THR A 456 67.68 7.07 -48.82
N ILE A 457 67.48 8.01 -47.91
CA ILE A 457 67.56 7.79 -46.47
C ILE A 457 66.32 8.38 -45.81
N GLU A 458 65.56 7.54 -45.12
CA GLU A 458 64.33 7.89 -44.40
C GLU A 458 64.59 7.70 -42.90
N LYS A 459 64.37 8.74 -42.10
CA LYS A 459 64.37 8.62 -40.64
C LYS A 459 63.07 7.98 -40.23
N ILE A 460 63.15 6.92 -39.44
CA ILE A 460 61.97 6.14 -39.00
C ILE A 460 61.79 6.11 -37.48
N ASN A 461 62.73 6.67 -36.72
CA ASN A 461 62.64 6.98 -35.29
C ASN A 461 63.68 8.05 -34.92
#